data_AF-A0A5J4UHM6-F1
#
_entry.id   AF-A0A5J4UHM6-F1
#
_cell.length_a   1.000
_cell.length_b   1.000
_cell.length_c   1.000
_cell.angle_alpha   90.00
_cell.angle_beta   90.00
_cell.angle_gamma   90.00
#
_symmetry.space_group_name_H-M   'P 1'
#
loop_
_entity.id
_entity.type
_entity.pdbx_description
1 polymer ?
#
loop_
_entity_poly.entity_id
_entity_poly.type
_entity_poly.pdbx_seq_one_letter_code
_entity_poly.pdbx_strand_id
1 'polypeptide(L)'
;MFQSFEILIQVIQCVGVAYRVFDWPLHGIVNQTIVDFFGETQRSNTFLLTMTLIMGILLITVAFSMIILTILVKRGILIHHLILELVHLIVVLITGIFYLPSVNVFLGGLLCYTQIKDDPSTIPKISCNGQQTAIFLIGIVFFLVSFVLTFLIRLFDFAHDHKKGGIFTQQTGFYNIYIMIVTTAIQITGIAFRGGLLVISTFGIVVFLFLAIYPCIFVPFFNVWGNVVWGIAMQICFVPFMMGIFFQFLDQSKSYITIIEWFIFAILIILLPLFNAIITYKRIVSLWAVHADEETPLPFILMHKEQRNKMKQIKCIHTLEPDQSNSSVSEIGNKDQKADNQQMNMQEINKTKI
;
A
#
# COMPACT_ATOMS: atom_id res chain seq x y z
N MET A 1 -13.67 -4.09 -7.97
CA MET A 1 -14.26 -4.98 -6.94
C MET A 1 -13.18 -5.67 -6.12
N PHE A 2 -12.30 -6.47 -6.73
CA PHE A 2 -11.26 -7.22 -6.00
C PHE A 2 -10.45 -6.36 -5.03
N GLN A 3 -9.93 -5.23 -5.51
CA GLN A 3 -9.11 -4.33 -4.69
C GLN A 3 -9.91 -3.61 -3.58
N SER A 4 -11.20 -3.34 -3.80
CA SER A 4 -12.08 -2.85 -2.73
C SER A 4 -12.24 -3.88 -1.62
N PHE A 5 -12.34 -5.17 -1.99
CA PHE A 5 -12.39 -6.27 -1.02
C PHE A 5 -11.06 -6.47 -0.31
N GLU A 6 -9.93 -6.33 -1.01
CA GLU A 6 -8.59 -6.33 -0.39
C GLU A 6 -8.46 -5.23 0.66
N ILE A 7 -8.84 -3.98 0.33
CA ILE A 7 -8.82 -2.86 1.28
C ILE A 7 -9.69 -3.17 2.49
N LEU A 8 -10.90 -3.68 2.29
CA LEU A 8 -11.81 -4.02 3.38
C LEU A 8 -11.18 -5.07 4.31
N ILE A 9 -10.67 -6.18 3.75
CA ILE A 9 -10.03 -7.22 4.54
C ILE A 9 -8.78 -6.68 5.25
N GLN A 10 -8.00 -5.83 4.59
CA GLN A 10 -6.84 -5.21 5.20
C GLN A 10 -7.23 -4.33 6.40
N VAL A 11 -8.26 -3.49 6.26
CA VAL A 11 -8.78 -2.68 7.37
C VAL A 11 -9.25 -3.59 8.51
N ILE A 12 -10.04 -4.62 8.21
CA ILE A 12 -10.50 -5.60 9.20
C ILE A 12 -9.32 -6.25 9.92
N GLN A 13 -8.28 -6.69 9.21
CA GLN A 13 -7.12 -7.35 9.82
C GLN A 13 -6.25 -6.39 10.66
N CYS A 14 -6.08 -5.14 10.22
CA CYS A 14 -5.34 -4.11 10.96
C CYS A 14 -6.09 -3.69 12.23
N VAL A 15 -7.39 -3.41 12.12
CA VAL A 15 -8.25 -3.11 13.26
C VAL A 15 -8.35 -4.30 14.20
N GLY A 16 -8.41 -5.52 13.65
CA GLY A 16 -8.43 -6.76 14.43
C GLY A 16 -7.18 -6.98 15.28
N VAL A 17 -6.04 -6.32 15.01
CA VAL A 17 -4.88 -6.35 15.93
C VAL A 17 -5.20 -5.61 17.22
N ALA A 18 -5.79 -4.42 17.09
CA ALA A 18 -6.18 -3.59 18.23
C ALA A 18 -7.10 -4.38 19.18
N TYR A 19 -8.13 -5.02 18.63
CA TYR A 19 -9.07 -5.82 19.41
C TYR A 19 -8.46 -7.12 19.96
N ARG A 20 -7.85 -7.96 19.10
CA ARG A 20 -7.42 -9.30 19.53
C ARG A 20 -6.25 -9.29 20.50
N VAL A 21 -5.37 -8.30 20.39
CA VAL A 21 -4.11 -8.29 21.14
C VAL A 21 -4.20 -7.38 22.36
N PHE A 22 -5.05 -6.35 22.33
CA PHE A 22 -5.09 -5.30 23.35
C PHE A 22 -6.48 -4.94 23.86
N ASP A 23 -7.51 -5.66 23.43
CA ASP A 23 -8.91 -5.52 23.86
C ASP A 23 -9.56 -4.12 23.65
N TRP A 24 -8.88 -3.17 23.00
CA TRP A 24 -9.41 -1.84 22.66
C TRP A 24 -9.85 -1.77 21.19
N PRO A 25 -10.64 -0.77 20.75
CA PRO A 25 -11.21 0.37 21.49
C PRO A 25 -12.42 0.08 22.37
N LEU A 26 -12.99 -1.13 22.34
CA LEU A 26 -14.28 -1.42 22.98
C LEU A 26 -14.15 -2.61 23.93
N HIS A 27 -14.21 -2.36 25.23
CA HIS A 27 -14.18 -3.39 26.28
C HIS A 27 -15.59 -3.85 26.70
N GLY A 28 -15.68 -5.06 27.28
CA GLY A 28 -16.91 -5.60 27.89
C GLY A 28 -17.61 -6.69 27.06
N ILE A 29 -18.93 -6.81 27.21
CA ILE A 29 -19.76 -7.90 26.61
C ILE A 29 -19.62 -7.95 25.08
N VAL A 30 -19.43 -6.80 24.44
CA VAL A 30 -19.28 -6.70 22.97
C VAL A 30 -17.89 -7.17 22.52
N ASN A 31 -16.86 -7.06 23.38
CA ASN A 31 -15.49 -7.44 23.03
C ASN A 31 -15.41 -8.94 22.68
N GLN A 32 -16.07 -9.81 23.46
CA GLN A 32 -16.06 -11.26 23.20
C GLN A 32 -16.59 -11.59 21.80
N THR A 33 -17.73 -10.99 21.41
CA THR A 33 -18.34 -11.18 20.09
C THR A 33 -17.46 -10.64 18.97
N ILE A 34 -16.80 -9.50 19.19
CA ILE A 34 -15.89 -8.88 18.23
C ILE A 34 -14.60 -9.72 18.07
N VAL A 35 -14.04 -10.21 19.17
CA VAL A 35 -12.85 -11.09 19.18
C VAL A 35 -13.17 -12.43 18.51
N ASP A 36 -14.36 -12.99 18.73
CA ASP A 36 -14.83 -14.19 18.03
C ASP A 36 -15.01 -13.92 16.52
N PHE A 37 -15.51 -12.75 16.11
CA PHE A 37 -15.61 -12.36 14.70
C PHE A 37 -14.25 -12.20 14.03
N PHE A 38 -13.27 -11.58 14.72
CA PHE A 38 -11.91 -11.42 14.19
C PHE A 38 -11.10 -12.71 14.18
N GLY A 39 -11.71 -13.83 14.59
CA GLY A 39 -11.18 -15.18 14.46
C GLY A 39 -9.77 -15.27 15.05
N GLU A 40 -9.66 -15.52 16.34
CA GLU A 40 -8.38 -15.88 16.93
C GLU A 40 -7.82 -17.10 16.19
N THR A 41 -6.88 -16.87 15.28
CA THR A 41 -6.12 -17.95 14.62
C THR A 41 -5.24 -18.74 15.61
N GLN A 42 -5.30 -18.33 16.88
CA GLN A 42 -4.51 -18.79 18.02
C GLN A 42 -5.40 -19.54 19.05
N ARG A 43 -6.62 -19.93 18.65
CA ARG A 43 -7.62 -20.59 19.53
C ARG A 43 -7.20 -21.96 20.04
N SER A 44 -6.38 -22.69 19.27
CA SER A 44 -5.82 -23.98 19.68
C SER A 44 -4.56 -24.36 18.89
N ASN A 45 -3.73 -25.22 19.47
CA ASN A 45 -2.53 -25.75 18.81
C ASN A 45 -2.86 -26.42 17.47
N THR A 46 -3.90 -27.25 17.45
CA THR A 46 -4.33 -28.00 16.27
C THR A 46 -4.80 -27.06 15.17
N PHE A 47 -5.53 -26.00 15.53
CA PHE A 47 -6.00 -25.00 14.55
C PHE A 47 -4.82 -24.24 13.93
N LEU A 48 -3.88 -23.75 14.75
CA LEU A 48 -2.71 -23.01 14.28
C LEU A 48 -1.84 -23.87 13.35
N LEU A 49 -1.57 -25.13 13.72
CA LEU A 49 -0.82 -26.07 12.89
C LEU A 49 -1.54 -26.34 11.56
N THR A 50 -2.84 -26.63 11.61
CA THR A 50 -3.65 -26.94 10.42
C THR A 50 -3.66 -25.76 9.45
N MET A 51 -3.90 -24.54 9.95
CA MET A 51 -3.88 -23.35 9.11
C MET A 51 -2.49 -23.04 8.56
N THR A 52 -1.43 -23.25 9.35
CA THR A 52 -0.04 -23.08 8.88
C THR A 52 0.27 -24.02 7.71
N LEU A 53 -0.15 -25.28 7.79
CA LEU A 53 0.03 -26.25 6.72
C LEU A 53 -0.81 -25.92 5.49
N ILE A 54 -2.10 -25.60 5.66
CA ILE A 54 -2.99 -25.25 4.54
C ILE A 54 -2.45 -24.03 3.78
N MET A 55 -2.14 -22.94 4.50
CA MET A 55 -1.62 -21.72 3.89
C MET A 55 -0.22 -21.93 3.31
N GLY A 56 0.63 -22.73 3.96
CA GLY A 56 1.97 -23.06 3.45
C GLY A 56 1.94 -23.88 2.15
N ILE A 57 1.10 -24.91 2.07
CA ILE A 57 0.91 -25.72 0.86
C ILE A 57 0.37 -24.86 -0.28
N LEU A 58 -0.61 -24.00 0.01
CA LEU A 58 -1.17 -23.07 -0.96
C LEU A 58 -0.11 -22.11 -1.49
N LEU A 59 0.72 -21.54 -0.62
CA LEU A 59 1.83 -20.66 -0.98
C LEU A 59 2.87 -21.36 -1.88
N ILE A 60 3.29 -22.59 -1.52
CA ILE A 60 4.21 -23.38 -2.34
C ILE A 60 3.60 -23.63 -3.73
N THR A 61 2.34 -24.03 -3.78
CA THR A 61 1.63 -24.32 -5.03
C THR A 61 1.61 -23.10 -5.95
N VAL A 62 1.34 -21.92 -5.39
CA VAL A 62 1.34 -20.66 -6.14
C VAL A 62 2.74 -20.29 -6.62
N ALA A 63 3.75 -20.34 -5.74
CA ALA A 63 5.13 -20.05 -6.10
C ALA A 63 5.63 -20.97 -7.22
N PHE A 64 5.35 -22.27 -7.11
CA PHE A 64 5.71 -23.27 -8.12
C PHE A 64 4.98 -23.05 -9.45
N SER A 65 3.68 -22.75 -9.39
CA SER A 65 2.87 -22.43 -10.59
C SER A 65 3.43 -21.21 -11.33
N MET A 66 3.84 -20.17 -10.60
CA MET A 66 4.46 -18.97 -11.17
C MET A 66 5.80 -19.27 -11.84
N ILE A 67 6.64 -20.13 -11.22
CA ILE A 67 7.93 -20.53 -11.79
C ILE A 67 7.70 -21.32 -13.09
N ILE A 68 6.81 -22.32 -13.07
CA ILE A 68 6.48 -23.11 -14.27
C ILE A 68 5.96 -22.20 -15.38
N LEU A 69 4.99 -21.34 -15.07
CA LEU A 69 4.39 -20.43 -16.03
C LEU A 69 5.45 -19.54 -16.68
N THR A 70 6.37 -18.99 -15.87
CA THR A 70 7.48 -18.17 -16.35
C THR A 70 8.41 -18.96 -17.29
N ILE A 71 8.73 -20.21 -16.95
CA ILE A 71 9.58 -21.08 -17.78
C ILE A 71 8.90 -21.42 -19.11
N LEU A 72 7.61 -21.79 -19.07
CA LEU A 72 6.83 -22.14 -20.26
C LEU A 72 6.70 -20.94 -21.21
N VAL A 73 6.39 -19.75 -20.68
CA VAL A 73 6.32 -18.50 -21.46
C VAL A 73 7.68 -18.18 -22.08
N LYS A 74 8.79 -18.30 -21.33
CA LYS A 74 10.14 -18.08 -21.86
C LYS A 74 10.53 -19.07 -22.97
N ARG A 75 9.98 -20.28 -22.94
CA ARG A 75 10.19 -21.30 -24.00
C ARG A 75 9.29 -21.09 -25.22
N GLY A 76 8.46 -20.04 -25.24
CA GLY A 76 7.56 -19.76 -26.35
C GLY A 76 6.38 -20.73 -26.46
N ILE A 77 6.10 -21.51 -25.41
CA ILE A 77 4.97 -22.42 -25.39
C ILE A 77 3.70 -21.57 -25.23
N LEU A 78 2.77 -21.71 -26.17
CA LEU A 78 1.46 -21.07 -26.11
C LEU A 78 0.65 -21.70 -24.97
N ILE A 79 0.56 -20.96 -23.86
CA ILE A 79 -0.27 -21.33 -22.72
C ILE A 79 -1.68 -20.79 -22.96
N HIS A 80 -2.67 -21.61 -22.66
CA HIS A 80 -4.06 -21.19 -22.80
C HIS A 80 -4.38 -20.00 -21.88
N HIS A 81 -5.03 -18.97 -22.43
CA HIS A 81 -5.29 -17.70 -21.75
C HIS A 81 -6.01 -17.87 -20.40
N LEU A 82 -6.96 -18.81 -20.31
CA LEU A 82 -7.71 -19.07 -19.09
C LEU A 82 -6.81 -19.56 -17.94
N ILE A 83 -5.76 -20.33 -18.24
CA ILE A 83 -4.81 -20.81 -17.21
C ILE A 83 -3.98 -19.64 -16.67
N LEU A 84 -3.54 -18.73 -17.54
CA LEU A 84 -2.82 -17.52 -17.15
C LEU A 84 -3.67 -16.63 -16.23
N GLU A 85 -4.93 -16.37 -16.61
CA GLU A 85 -5.84 -15.56 -15.80
C GLU A 85 -6.15 -16.22 -14.44
N LEU A 86 -6.35 -17.54 -14.42
CA LEU A 86 -6.61 -18.27 -13.18
C LEU A 86 -5.42 -18.22 -12.23
N VAL A 87 -4.21 -18.49 -12.72
CA VAL A 87 -2.99 -18.43 -11.90
C VAL A 87 -2.76 -17.01 -11.38
N HIS A 88 -2.94 -16.01 -12.24
CA HIS A 88 -2.83 -14.60 -11.83
C HIS A 88 -3.84 -14.26 -10.73
N LEU A 89 -5.10 -14.63 -10.88
CA LEU A 89 -6.14 -14.39 -9.87
C LEU A 89 -5.76 -15.02 -8.52
N ILE A 90 -5.28 -16.27 -8.52
CA ILE A 90 -4.85 -16.96 -7.30
C ILE A 90 -3.65 -16.25 -6.67
N VAL A 91 -2.67 -15.81 -7.47
CA VAL A 91 -1.52 -15.06 -6.97
C VAL A 91 -1.98 -13.79 -6.26
N VAL A 92 -2.82 -12.98 -6.91
CA VAL A 92 -3.32 -11.72 -6.34
C VAL A 92 -4.16 -11.99 -5.08
N LEU A 93 -4.95 -13.07 -5.03
CA LEU A 93 -5.66 -13.49 -3.81
C LEU A 93 -4.71 -13.75 -2.64
N ILE A 94 -3.62 -14.47 -2.87
CA ILE A 94 -2.66 -14.87 -1.83
C ILE A 94 -1.78 -13.70 -1.39
N THR A 95 -1.29 -12.90 -2.33
CA THR A 95 -0.40 -11.75 -2.05
C THR A 95 -1.17 -10.47 -1.67
N GLY A 96 -2.49 -10.47 -1.87
CA GLY A 96 -3.42 -9.41 -1.51
C GLY A 96 -4.22 -9.78 -0.27
N ILE A 97 -5.44 -10.26 -0.50
CA ILE A 97 -6.47 -10.52 0.52
C ILE A 97 -5.98 -11.44 1.64
N PHE A 98 -5.30 -12.53 1.30
CA PHE A 98 -4.87 -13.54 2.29
C PHE A 98 -3.49 -13.27 2.88
N TYR A 99 -2.80 -12.21 2.47
CA TYR A 99 -1.45 -11.93 2.93
C TYR A 99 -1.38 -11.68 4.45
N LEU A 100 -2.11 -10.69 4.98
CA LEU A 100 -2.13 -10.39 6.42
C LEU A 100 -2.67 -11.56 7.28
N PRO A 101 -3.74 -12.27 6.88
CA PRO A 101 -4.12 -13.52 7.54
C PRO A 101 -2.99 -14.56 7.57
N SER A 102 -2.25 -14.72 6.48
CA SER A 102 -1.10 -15.65 6.41
C SER A 102 0.01 -15.24 7.38
N VAL A 103 0.34 -13.95 7.44
CA VAL A 103 1.32 -13.42 8.40
C VAL A 103 0.91 -13.77 9.84
N ASN A 104 -0.36 -13.59 10.20
CA ASN A 104 -0.88 -13.91 11.53
C ASN A 104 -0.80 -15.39 11.88
N VAL A 105 -1.03 -16.27 10.90
CA VAL A 105 -0.90 -17.72 11.07
C VAL A 105 0.58 -18.11 11.21
N PHE A 106 1.43 -17.66 10.29
CA PHE A 106 2.85 -18.01 10.27
C PHE A 106 3.62 -17.50 11.49
N LEU A 107 3.25 -16.33 12.01
CA LEU A 107 3.86 -15.77 13.22
C LEU A 107 3.14 -16.17 14.51
N GLY A 108 2.07 -16.96 14.46
CA GLY A 108 1.29 -17.33 15.64
C GLY A 108 2.11 -18.07 16.70
N GLY A 109 3.14 -18.84 16.30
CA GLY A 109 4.05 -19.51 17.22
C GLY A 109 4.93 -18.56 18.05
N LEU A 110 5.08 -17.29 17.63
CA LEU A 110 5.87 -16.28 18.34
C LEU A 110 5.27 -15.95 19.72
N LEU A 111 3.96 -16.14 19.90
CA LEU A 111 3.27 -15.89 21.16
C LEU A 111 3.88 -16.63 22.36
N CYS A 112 4.44 -17.82 22.12
CA CYS A 112 5.09 -18.61 23.17
C CYS A 112 6.42 -18.03 23.66
N TYR A 113 7.00 -17.09 22.92
CA TYR A 113 8.28 -16.46 23.25
C TYR A 113 8.12 -15.01 23.76
N THR A 114 6.95 -14.41 23.55
CA THR A 114 6.68 -13.01 23.90
C THR A 114 5.84 -12.85 25.17
N GLN A 115 5.65 -13.94 25.92
CA GLN A 115 4.99 -13.93 27.21
C GLN A 115 5.82 -13.15 28.24
N ILE A 116 5.18 -12.21 28.93
CA ILE A 116 5.79 -11.50 30.06
C ILE A 116 5.46 -12.30 31.32
N LYS A 117 6.48 -12.61 32.11
CA LYS A 117 6.27 -13.25 33.41
C LYS A 117 5.40 -12.32 34.28
N ASP A 118 4.40 -12.90 34.93
CA ASP A 118 3.49 -12.23 35.87
C ASP A 118 2.36 -11.36 35.28
N ASP A 119 2.19 -11.30 33.95
CA ASP A 119 1.03 -10.64 33.32
C ASP A 119 0.06 -11.67 32.68
N PRO A 120 -1.13 -11.89 33.27
CA PRO A 120 -2.11 -12.85 32.76
C PRO A 120 -2.66 -12.50 31.38
N SER A 121 -2.62 -11.22 30.98
CA SER A 121 -3.09 -10.77 29.66
C SER A 121 -2.17 -11.21 28.51
N THR A 122 -0.91 -11.52 28.83
CA THR A 122 0.09 -11.95 27.84
C THR A 122 0.18 -13.48 27.69
N ILE A 123 -0.51 -14.24 28.55
CA ILE A 123 -0.46 -15.71 28.52
C ILE A 123 -1.07 -16.20 27.20
N PRO A 124 -0.32 -16.98 26.40
CA PRO A 124 -0.86 -17.54 25.16
C PRO A 124 -1.93 -18.60 25.46
N LYS A 125 -3.00 -18.60 24.64
CA LYS A 125 -4.04 -19.65 24.68
C LYS A 125 -3.55 -21.01 24.11
N ILE A 126 -2.38 -21.02 23.47
CA ILE A 126 -1.71 -22.21 22.94
C ILE A 126 -0.76 -22.81 23.97
N SER A 127 -0.62 -24.14 23.99
CA SER A 127 0.30 -24.79 24.93
C SER A 127 1.73 -24.68 24.42
N CYS A 128 2.58 -23.94 25.13
CA CYS A 128 3.96 -23.65 24.74
C CYS A 128 4.95 -24.78 25.09
N ASN A 129 4.65 -25.98 24.58
CA ASN A 129 5.54 -27.14 24.66
C ASN A 129 6.54 -27.13 23.47
N GLY A 130 7.61 -27.93 23.52
CA GLY A 130 8.67 -27.95 22.49
C GLY A 130 8.19 -28.18 21.03
N GLN A 131 6.99 -28.74 20.81
CA GLN A 131 6.37 -28.83 19.48
C GLN A 131 6.08 -27.45 18.85
N GLN A 132 5.79 -26.42 19.64
CA GLN A 132 5.54 -25.06 19.15
C GLN A 132 6.79 -24.39 18.60
N THR A 133 7.97 -24.78 19.06
CA THR A 133 9.25 -24.33 18.48
C THR A 133 9.37 -24.77 17.03
N ALA A 134 8.96 -26.01 16.70
CA ALA A 134 8.97 -26.49 15.32
C ALA A 134 7.95 -25.74 14.45
N ILE A 135 6.74 -25.51 14.96
CA ILE A 135 5.70 -24.75 14.25
C ILE A 135 6.16 -23.32 13.96
N PHE A 136 6.78 -22.67 14.94
CA PHE A 136 7.33 -21.33 14.78
C PHE A 136 8.44 -21.28 13.72
N LEU A 137 9.39 -22.22 13.75
CA LEU A 137 10.48 -22.28 12.77
C LEU A 137 9.95 -22.49 11.34
N ILE A 138 9.01 -23.44 11.15
CA ILE A 138 8.36 -23.67 9.86
C ILE A 138 7.57 -22.43 9.42
N GLY A 139 6.85 -21.81 10.36
CA GLY A 139 6.10 -20.58 10.14
C GLY A 139 6.98 -19.43 9.65
N ILE A 140 8.14 -19.20 10.26
CA ILE A 140 9.10 -18.16 9.81
C ILE A 140 9.53 -18.41 8.36
N VAL A 141 9.83 -19.65 7.99
CA VAL A 141 10.23 -19.97 6.61
C VAL A 141 9.10 -19.62 5.63
N PHE A 142 7.86 -20.01 5.93
CA PHE A 142 6.71 -19.64 5.09
C PHE A 142 6.44 -18.15 5.07
N PHE A 143 6.61 -17.46 6.20
CA PHE A 143 6.51 -16.01 6.26
C PHE A 143 7.54 -15.33 5.35
N LEU A 144 8.80 -15.76 5.38
CA LEU A 144 9.84 -15.18 4.52
C LEU A 144 9.55 -15.41 3.04
N VAL A 145 9.13 -16.62 2.66
CA VAL A 145 8.73 -16.92 1.28
C VAL A 145 7.53 -16.07 0.87
N SER A 146 6.52 -15.94 1.73
CA SER A 146 5.33 -15.12 1.46
C SER A 146 5.68 -13.65 1.34
N PHE A 147 6.55 -13.13 2.21
CA PHE A 147 6.97 -11.74 2.22
C PHE A 147 7.72 -11.39 0.92
N VAL A 148 8.70 -12.21 0.54
CA VAL A 148 9.48 -12.00 -0.70
C VAL A 148 8.58 -12.12 -1.93
N LEU A 149 7.70 -13.14 -1.98
CA LEU A 149 6.77 -13.31 -3.10
C LEU A 149 5.84 -12.10 -3.23
N THR A 150 5.18 -11.70 -2.15
CA THR A 150 4.28 -10.54 -2.15
C THR A 150 5.01 -9.26 -2.52
N PHE A 151 6.23 -9.05 -2.01
CA PHE A 151 7.06 -7.90 -2.36
C PHE A 151 7.33 -7.84 -3.86
N LEU A 152 7.75 -8.95 -4.47
CA LEU A 152 8.03 -9.01 -5.91
C LEU A 152 6.75 -8.75 -6.73
N ILE A 153 5.64 -9.39 -6.38
CA ILE A 153 4.38 -9.20 -7.10
C ILE A 153 3.93 -7.74 -7.01
N ARG A 154 3.87 -7.14 -5.81
CA ARG A 154 3.43 -5.75 -5.61
C ARG A 154 4.36 -4.72 -6.25
N LEU A 155 5.66 -5.02 -6.38
CA LEU A 155 6.62 -4.16 -7.08
C LEU A 155 6.36 -4.10 -8.59
N PHE A 156 5.97 -5.23 -9.19
CA PHE A 156 5.82 -5.36 -10.65
C PHE A 156 4.37 -5.33 -11.15
N ASP A 157 3.38 -5.28 -10.26
CA ASP A 157 1.94 -5.20 -10.57
C ASP A 157 1.59 -4.03 -11.51
N PHE A 158 2.39 -2.96 -11.42
CA PHE A 158 2.31 -1.75 -12.23
C PHE A 158 2.28 -2.00 -13.75
N ALA A 159 2.93 -3.05 -14.25
CA ALA A 159 3.06 -3.27 -15.70
C ALA A 159 1.74 -3.68 -16.38
N HIS A 160 0.75 -4.20 -15.63
CA HIS A 160 -0.48 -4.75 -16.23
C HIS A 160 -1.69 -3.80 -16.14
N ASP A 161 -1.77 -2.93 -15.12
CA ASP A 161 -2.99 -2.17 -14.82
C ASP A 161 -3.16 -0.84 -15.56
N HIS A 162 -2.10 -0.27 -16.15
CA HIS A 162 -2.22 0.98 -16.93
C HIS A 162 -3.18 0.92 -18.11
N LYS A 163 -3.49 -0.29 -18.60
CA LYS A 163 -4.35 -0.44 -19.76
C LYS A 163 -5.84 -0.25 -19.46
N LYS A 164 -6.25 -0.15 -18.19
CA LYS A 164 -7.69 -0.17 -17.82
C LYS A 164 -8.23 1.04 -17.04
N GLY A 165 -7.41 2.04 -16.68
CA GLY A 165 -7.90 3.34 -16.18
C GLY A 165 -8.86 3.31 -14.98
N GLY A 166 -8.88 2.20 -14.23
CA GLY A 166 -9.77 2.01 -13.08
C GLY A 166 -9.43 2.93 -11.91
N ILE A 167 -10.35 3.01 -10.94
CA ILE A 167 -10.24 3.86 -9.74
C ILE A 167 -8.93 3.60 -8.96
N PHE A 168 -8.43 2.37 -8.99
CA PHE A 168 -7.23 1.98 -8.28
C PHE A 168 -5.99 1.82 -9.16
N THR A 169 -6.00 2.39 -10.37
CA THR A 169 -4.82 2.41 -11.23
C THR A 169 -3.74 3.26 -10.57
N GLN A 170 -2.60 2.63 -10.27
CA GLN A 170 -1.49 3.26 -9.57
C GLN A 170 -0.50 3.92 -10.52
N GLN A 171 0.14 4.99 -10.06
CA GLN A 171 1.25 5.68 -10.72
C GLN A 171 2.61 5.03 -10.42
N THR A 172 2.72 4.32 -9.30
CA THR A 172 3.87 3.48 -8.93
C THR A 172 3.43 2.37 -7.97
N GLY A 173 4.11 1.21 -7.97
CA GLY A 173 3.87 0.14 -6.99
C GLY A 173 4.37 0.44 -5.57
N PHE A 174 5.08 1.56 -5.36
CA PHE A 174 5.72 1.89 -4.07
C PHE A 174 4.72 2.00 -2.92
N TYR A 175 3.54 2.57 -3.16
CA TYR A 175 2.53 2.73 -2.11
C TYR A 175 2.03 1.37 -1.59
N ASN A 176 1.79 0.40 -2.49
CA ASN A 176 1.37 -0.95 -2.10
C ASN A 176 2.44 -1.71 -1.33
N ILE A 177 3.72 -1.52 -1.67
CA ILE A 177 4.85 -2.09 -0.92
C ILE A 177 4.92 -1.46 0.47
N TYR A 178 4.81 -0.14 0.55
CA TYR A 178 4.91 0.56 1.81
C TYR A 178 3.78 0.13 2.76
N ILE A 179 2.54 0.06 2.26
CA ILE A 179 1.40 -0.52 2.99
C ILE A 179 1.71 -1.95 3.44
N MET A 180 2.22 -2.81 2.56
CA MET A 180 2.55 -4.20 2.89
C MET A 180 3.58 -4.28 4.03
N ILE A 181 4.70 -3.58 3.91
CA ILE A 181 5.78 -3.57 4.92
C ILE A 181 5.25 -3.09 6.26
N VAL A 182 4.55 -1.96 6.25
CA VAL A 182 4.16 -1.26 7.47
C VAL A 182 3.02 -1.99 8.19
N THR A 183 2.03 -2.53 7.46
CA THR A 183 0.99 -3.36 8.06
C THR A 183 1.55 -4.69 8.59
N THR A 184 2.53 -5.28 7.92
CA THR A 184 3.26 -6.45 8.46
C THR A 184 4.01 -6.11 9.74
N ALA A 185 4.68 -4.95 9.78
CA ALA A 185 5.39 -4.47 10.96
C ALA A 185 4.43 -4.28 12.14
N ILE A 186 3.22 -3.74 11.94
CA ILE A 186 2.21 -3.63 13.00
C ILE A 186 1.80 -5.00 13.55
N GLN A 187 1.60 -6.02 12.69
CA GLN A 187 1.28 -7.37 13.17
C GLN A 187 2.43 -7.93 14.04
N ILE A 188 3.68 -7.79 13.57
CA ILE A 188 4.87 -8.24 14.30
C ILE A 188 5.01 -7.51 15.64
N THR A 189 4.98 -6.18 15.63
CA THR A 189 5.05 -5.35 16.84
C THR A 189 3.91 -5.67 17.79
N GLY A 190 2.72 -5.93 17.23
CA GLY A 190 1.54 -6.38 17.96
C GLY A 190 1.81 -7.63 18.79
N ILE A 191 2.36 -8.66 18.16
CA ILE A 191 2.67 -9.95 18.79
C ILE A 191 3.90 -9.87 19.70
N ALA A 192 4.90 -9.05 19.34
CA ALA A 192 6.17 -8.94 20.03
C ALA A 192 6.10 -8.12 21.33
N PHE A 193 5.32 -7.04 21.35
CA PHE A 193 5.27 -6.07 22.45
C PHE A 193 3.96 -6.12 23.22
N ARG A 194 3.37 -7.31 23.44
CA ARG A 194 2.01 -7.44 24.01
C ARG A 194 1.77 -6.71 25.33
N GLY A 195 2.77 -6.59 26.20
CA GLY A 195 2.65 -5.78 27.44
C GLY A 195 3.05 -4.30 27.30
N GLY A 196 3.48 -3.87 26.12
CA GLY A 196 3.88 -2.50 25.81
C GLY A 196 2.76 -1.72 25.12
N LEU A 197 1.57 -1.68 25.72
CA LEU A 197 0.35 -1.09 25.14
C LEU A 197 0.58 0.31 24.52
N LEU A 198 1.26 1.19 25.26
CA LEU A 198 1.57 2.55 24.83
C LEU A 198 2.53 2.59 23.63
N VAL A 199 3.53 1.69 23.59
CA VAL A 199 4.50 1.59 22.48
C VAL A 199 3.76 1.24 21.18
N ILE A 200 2.84 0.28 21.25
CA ILE A 200 2.12 -0.20 20.08
C ILE A 200 1.09 0.81 19.60
N SER A 201 0.35 1.42 20.53
CA SER A 201 -0.57 2.51 20.22
C SER A 201 0.17 3.65 19.52
N THR A 202 1.30 4.13 20.09
CA THR A 202 2.11 5.21 19.49
C THR A 202 2.65 4.83 18.12
N PHE A 203 3.19 3.61 17.97
CA PHE A 203 3.70 3.10 16.70
C PHE A 203 2.59 3.05 15.63
N GLY A 204 1.43 2.49 15.96
CA GLY A 204 0.27 2.40 15.07
C GLY A 204 -0.26 3.78 14.66
N ILE A 205 -0.32 4.74 15.59
CA ILE A 205 -0.71 6.13 15.33
C ILE A 205 0.21 6.77 14.30
N VAL A 206 1.53 6.73 14.53
CA VAL A 206 2.53 7.34 13.63
C VAL A 206 2.43 6.74 12.24
N VAL A 207 2.36 5.41 12.19
CA VAL A 207 2.25 4.64 10.95
C VAL A 207 0.98 4.98 10.17
N PHE A 208 -0.19 4.85 10.80
CA PHE A 208 -1.46 4.99 10.08
C PHE A 208 -1.77 6.45 9.77
N LEU A 209 -1.28 7.40 10.58
CA LEU A 209 -1.36 8.82 10.25
C LEU A 209 -0.56 9.12 8.98
N PHE A 210 0.68 8.62 8.91
CA PHE A 210 1.50 8.78 7.71
C PHE A 210 0.81 8.14 6.49
N LEU A 211 0.31 6.91 6.63
CA LEU A 211 -0.41 6.21 5.55
C LEU A 211 -1.72 6.91 5.14
N ALA A 212 -2.43 7.54 6.07
CA ALA A 212 -3.66 8.28 5.78
C ALA A 212 -3.39 9.59 5.02
N ILE A 213 -2.27 10.24 5.32
CA ILE A 213 -1.84 11.49 4.67
C ILE A 213 -1.14 11.21 3.32
N TYR A 214 -0.51 10.04 3.15
CA TYR A 214 0.27 9.71 1.96
C TYR A 214 -0.53 9.88 0.65
N PRO A 215 -1.78 9.37 0.51
CA PRO A 215 -2.56 9.57 -0.70
C PRO A 215 -2.86 11.03 -1.03
N CYS A 216 -2.96 11.87 -0.01
CA CYS A 216 -3.15 13.31 -0.15
C CYS A 216 -1.87 14.00 -0.66
N ILE A 217 -0.68 13.60 -0.18
CA ILE A 217 0.58 14.24 -0.56
C ILE A 217 1.10 13.76 -1.91
N PHE A 218 1.21 12.45 -2.08
CA PHE A 218 1.97 11.85 -3.18
C PHE A 218 1.07 11.36 -4.32
N VAL A 219 -0.25 11.37 -4.13
CA VAL A 219 -1.25 11.01 -5.16
C VAL A 219 -0.88 9.70 -5.88
N PRO A 220 -0.71 8.57 -5.16
CA PRO A 220 -0.28 7.30 -5.73
C PRO A 220 -1.23 6.73 -6.79
N PHE A 221 -2.50 7.15 -6.83
CA PHE A 221 -3.47 6.71 -7.83
C PHE A 221 -3.76 7.80 -8.85
N PHE A 222 -4.00 7.42 -10.11
CA PHE A 222 -4.43 8.36 -11.14
C PHE A 222 -5.82 8.93 -10.87
N ASN A 223 -6.74 8.10 -10.36
CA ASN A 223 -8.09 8.53 -10.05
C ASN A 223 -8.17 9.14 -8.65
N VAL A 224 -8.82 10.29 -8.53
CA VAL A 224 -9.08 11.00 -7.25
C VAL A 224 -9.70 10.05 -6.22
N TRP A 225 -10.69 9.26 -6.63
CA TRP A 225 -11.41 8.36 -5.73
C TRP A 225 -10.53 7.24 -5.19
N GLY A 226 -9.52 6.79 -5.94
CA GLY A 226 -8.56 5.79 -5.46
C GLY A 226 -7.78 6.30 -4.25
N ASN A 227 -7.27 7.52 -4.36
CA ASN A 227 -6.55 8.18 -3.27
C ASN A 227 -7.45 8.44 -2.06
N VAL A 228 -8.68 8.92 -2.29
CA VAL A 228 -9.66 9.19 -1.22
C VAL A 228 -10.02 7.90 -0.47
N VAL A 229 -10.34 6.81 -1.18
CA VAL A 229 -10.72 5.54 -0.56
C VAL A 229 -9.60 4.97 0.28
N TRP A 230 -8.35 5.00 -0.21
CA TRP A 230 -7.20 4.55 0.58
C TRP A 230 -6.90 5.45 1.78
N GLY A 231 -7.04 6.77 1.64
CA GLY A 231 -6.90 7.71 2.75
C GLY A 231 -7.94 7.46 3.84
N ILE A 232 -9.20 7.22 3.47
CA ILE A 232 -10.29 6.83 4.38
C ILE A 232 -9.94 5.52 5.09
N ALA A 233 -9.53 4.48 4.34
CA ALA A 233 -9.24 3.17 4.88
C ALA A 233 -8.13 3.20 5.94
N MET A 234 -7.04 3.93 5.68
CA MET A 234 -5.94 4.09 6.63
C MET A 234 -6.33 4.95 7.84
N GLN A 235 -7.20 5.94 7.64
CA GLN A 235 -7.74 6.73 8.73
C GLN A 235 -8.66 5.91 9.65
N ILE A 236 -9.43 4.97 9.10
CA ILE A 236 -10.22 4.00 9.90
C ILE A 236 -9.28 3.13 10.74
N CYS A 237 -8.15 2.67 10.19
CA CYS A 237 -7.16 1.91 10.93
C CYS A 237 -6.49 2.73 12.04
N PHE A 238 -6.27 4.04 11.82
CA PHE A 238 -5.65 4.94 12.80
C PHE A 238 -6.48 5.08 14.10
N VAL A 239 -7.80 5.15 14.00
CA VAL A 239 -8.67 5.48 15.14
C VAL A 239 -8.58 4.45 16.29
N PRO A 240 -8.63 3.12 16.06
CA PRO A 240 -8.41 2.14 17.11
C PRO A 240 -7.08 2.28 17.86
N PHE A 241 -5.99 2.62 17.17
CA PHE A 241 -4.69 2.82 17.82
C PHE A 241 -4.65 4.11 18.64
N MET A 242 -5.34 5.18 18.21
CA MET A 242 -5.55 6.38 19.03
C MET A 242 -6.31 6.09 20.32
N MET A 243 -7.35 5.26 20.25
CA MET A 243 -8.11 4.85 21.43
C MET A 243 -7.26 4.07 22.45
N GLY A 244 -6.20 3.39 22.02
CA GLY A 244 -5.23 2.76 22.92
C GLY A 244 -4.56 3.74 23.90
N ILE A 245 -4.38 5.01 23.52
CA ILE A 245 -3.87 6.05 24.44
C ILE A 245 -4.91 6.34 25.53
N PHE A 246 -6.16 6.58 25.15
CA PHE A 246 -7.23 6.85 26.11
C PHE A 246 -7.40 5.68 27.07
N PHE A 247 -7.37 4.46 26.55
CA PHE A 247 -7.48 3.24 27.33
C PHE A 247 -6.41 3.14 28.43
N GLN A 248 -5.17 3.52 28.11
CA GLN A 248 -4.04 3.47 29.05
C GLN A 248 -4.12 4.52 30.17
N PHE A 249 -4.67 5.70 29.89
CA PHE A 249 -4.66 6.84 30.82
C PHE A 249 -5.97 7.04 31.59
N LEU A 250 -7.08 6.45 31.13
CA LEU A 250 -8.37 6.55 31.78
C LEU A 250 -8.65 5.33 32.67
N ASP A 251 -9.30 5.55 33.82
CA ASP A 251 -9.64 4.50 34.78
C ASP A 251 -10.77 3.59 34.25
N GLN A 252 -10.37 2.46 33.68
CA GLN A 252 -11.28 1.48 33.07
C GLN A 252 -12.21 0.79 34.07
N SER A 253 -12.01 0.95 35.38
CA SER A 253 -12.92 0.41 36.40
C SER A 253 -14.27 1.15 36.43
N LYS A 254 -14.35 2.34 35.85
CA LYS A 254 -15.54 3.20 35.89
C LYS A 254 -16.38 3.02 34.63
N SER A 255 -17.61 2.53 34.77
CA SER A 255 -18.51 2.30 33.63
C SER A 255 -18.84 3.56 32.83
N TYR A 256 -18.83 4.75 33.45
CA TYR A 256 -19.06 6.01 32.73
C TYR A 256 -17.89 6.39 31.81
N ILE A 257 -16.65 5.98 32.13
CA ILE A 257 -15.47 6.22 31.28
C ILE A 257 -15.62 5.43 29.98
N THR A 258 -16.01 4.16 30.07
CA THR A 258 -16.28 3.33 28.89
C THR A 258 -17.34 3.95 27.99
N ILE A 259 -18.44 4.48 28.54
CA ILE A 259 -19.48 5.15 27.73
C ILE A 259 -18.93 6.36 26.98
N ILE A 260 -18.10 7.17 27.65
CA ILE A 260 -17.46 8.35 27.04
C ILE A 260 -16.49 7.92 25.93
N GLU A 261 -15.68 6.88 26.15
CA GLU A 261 -14.76 6.34 25.14
C GLU A 261 -15.49 5.84 23.89
N TRP A 262 -16.63 5.15 24.07
CA TRP A 262 -17.48 4.73 22.95
C TRP A 262 -18.00 5.91 22.14
N PHE A 263 -18.44 6.97 22.81
CA PHE A 263 -18.91 8.18 22.15
C PHE A 263 -17.79 8.88 21.38
N ILE A 264 -16.60 9.01 21.98
CA ILE A 264 -15.41 9.57 21.33
C ILE A 264 -15.02 8.71 20.13
N PHE A 265 -14.98 7.39 20.27
CA PHE A 265 -14.65 6.47 19.18
C PHE A 265 -15.62 6.62 17.99
N ALA A 266 -16.93 6.69 18.26
CA ALA A 266 -17.95 6.89 17.23
C ALA A 266 -17.78 8.23 16.49
N ILE A 267 -17.42 9.29 17.20
CA ILE A 267 -17.12 10.59 16.59
C ILE A 267 -15.87 10.49 15.72
N LEU A 268 -14.77 9.94 16.25
CA LEU A 268 -13.49 9.88 15.56
C LEU A 268 -13.53 9.01 14.29
N ILE A 269 -14.21 7.86 14.35
CA ILE A 269 -14.31 6.93 13.23
C ILE A 269 -15.13 7.49 12.06
N ILE A 270 -15.98 8.48 12.31
CA ILE A 270 -16.80 9.16 11.28
C ILE A 270 -16.10 10.44 10.81
N LEU A 271 -15.75 11.34 11.75
CA LEU A 271 -15.27 12.67 11.41
C LEU A 271 -13.87 12.67 10.79
N LEU A 272 -12.94 11.85 11.30
CA LEU A 272 -11.56 11.87 10.78
C LEU A 272 -11.49 11.35 9.34
N PRO A 273 -12.11 10.20 8.97
CA PRO A 273 -12.10 9.76 7.58
C PRO A 273 -12.83 10.75 6.66
N LEU A 274 -13.94 11.36 7.10
CA LEU A 274 -14.64 12.37 6.32
C LEU A 274 -13.76 13.61 6.06
N PHE A 275 -13.07 14.11 7.08
CA PHE A 275 -12.16 15.24 6.94
C PHE A 275 -11.00 14.93 6.00
N ASN A 276 -10.38 13.74 6.15
CA ASN A 276 -9.32 13.30 5.25
C ASN A 276 -9.83 13.16 3.81
N ALA A 277 -11.04 12.63 3.61
CA ALA A 277 -11.66 12.51 2.30
C ALA A 277 -11.85 13.87 1.63
N ILE A 278 -12.38 14.85 2.34
CA ILE A 278 -12.61 16.21 1.82
C ILE A 278 -11.29 16.88 1.45
N ILE A 279 -10.28 16.80 2.33
CA ILE A 279 -8.96 17.39 2.07
C ILE A 279 -8.30 16.73 0.86
N THR A 280 -8.26 15.39 0.84
CA THR A 280 -7.64 14.62 -0.23
C THR A 280 -8.32 14.92 -1.56
N TYR A 281 -9.66 14.92 -1.59
CA TYR A 281 -10.43 15.26 -2.78
C TYR A 281 -10.13 16.67 -3.27
N LYS A 282 -10.27 17.69 -2.41
CA LYS A 282 -10.03 19.10 -2.80
C LYS A 282 -8.61 19.32 -3.29
N ARG A 283 -7.62 18.73 -2.61
CA ARG A 283 -6.21 18.87 -2.99
C ARG A 283 -5.93 18.24 -4.33
N ILE A 284 -6.39 17.01 -4.58
CA ILE A 284 -6.10 16.33 -5.84
C ILE A 284 -6.81 17.03 -6.99
N VAL A 285 -8.07 17.44 -6.83
CA VAL A 285 -8.77 18.26 -7.85
C VAL A 285 -8.03 19.58 -8.12
N SER A 286 -7.41 20.18 -7.10
CA SER A 286 -6.58 21.38 -7.29
C SER A 286 -5.23 21.11 -7.96
N LEU A 287 -4.63 19.94 -7.76
CA LEU A 287 -3.34 19.57 -8.35
C LEU A 287 -3.47 19.00 -9.76
N TRP A 288 -4.60 18.34 -10.04
CA TRP A 288 -4.93 17.75 -11.33
C TRP A 288 -5.91 18.68 -12.05
N ALA A 289 -5.39 19.62 -12.81
CA ALA A 289 -6.15 20.36 -13.82
C ALA A 289 -6.41 19.52 -15.09
N VAL A 290 -6.50 18.19 -14.97
CA VAL A 290 -6.90 17.29 -16.06
C VAL A 290 -8.30 16.81 -15.70
N HIS A 291 -9.29 17.38 -16.38
CA HIS A 291 -10.71 17.10 -16.11
C HIS A 291 -11.08 15.67 -16.53
N ALA A 292 -12.20 15.15 -16.03
CA ALA A 292 -12.63 13.75 -16.27
C ALA A 292 -12.91 13.42 -17.75
N ASP A 293 -12.97 14.43 -18.61
CA ASP A 293 -13.08 14.39 -20.07
C ASP A 293 -11.73 14.41 -20.81
N GLU A 294 -10.62 14.57 -20.09
CA GLU A 294 -9.28 14.51 -20.67
C GLU A 294 -8.68 13.10 -20.57
N GLU A 295 -8.39 12.50 -21.73
CA GLU A 295 -7.67 11.22 -21.79
C GLU A 295 -6.27 11.38 -21.18
N THR A 296 -5.90 10.47 -20.27
CA THR A 296 -4.54 10.40 -19.71
C THR A 296 -3.52 10.45 -20.85
N PRO A 297 -2.56 11.40 -20.86
CA PRO A 297 -1.68 11.57 -22.00
C PRO A 297 -0.88 10.29 -22.23
N LEU A 298 -1.13 9.65 -23.38
CA LEU A 298 -0.29 8.57 -23.87
C LEU A 298 1.16 9.07 -23.91
N PRO A 299 2.16 8.27 -23.46
CA PRO A 299 3.56 8.63 -23.65
C PRO A 299 3.80 8.95 -25.12
N PHE A 300 4.51 10.03 -25.43
CA PHE A 300 4.74 10.55 -26.81
C PHE A 300 5.25 9.48 -27.80
N ILE A 301 5.87 8.43 -27.27
CA ILE A 301 6.42 7.27 -27.99
C ILE A 301 5.32 6.36 -28.56
N LEU A 302 4.15 6.28 -27.89
CA LEU A 302 3.00 5.45 -28.28
C LEU A 302 1.98 6.23 -29.13
N MET A 303 2.14 7.53 -29.31
CA MET A 303 1.25 8.33 -30.16
C MET A 303 1.42 7.97 -31.63
N HIS A 304 0.29 7.84 -32.33
CA HIS A 304 0.24 7.66 -33.78
C HIS A 304 0.98 8.81 -34.47
N LYS A 305 1.66 8.56 -35.60
CA LYS A 305 2.56 9.52 -36.28
C LYS A 305 1.89 10.88 -36.55
N GLU A 306 0.59 10.86 -36.77
CA GLU A 306 -0.27 12.02 -37.03
C GLU A 306 -0.49 12.91 -35.79
N GLN A 307 -0.67 12.31 -34.61
CA GLN A 307 -0.80 13.04 -33.34
C GLN A 307 0.53 13.66 -32.90
N ARG A 308 1.67 12.98 -33.14
CA ARG A 308 3.00 13.55 -32.91
C ARG A 308 3.27 14.80 -33.75
N ASN A 309 2.79 14.83 -34.99
CA ASN A 309 2.95 15.99 -35.86
C ASN A 309 2.06 17.16 -35.41
N LYS A 310 0.84 16.90 -34.94
CA LYS A 310 -0.04 17.93 -34.34
C LYS A 310 0.57 18.56 -33.08
N MET A 311 1.12 17.75 -32.17
CA MET A 311 1.79 18.29 -30.97
C MET A 311 3.08 19.06 -31.30
N LYS A 312 3.86 18.64 -32.31
CA LYS A 312 5.02 19.43 -32.77
C LYS A 312 4.61 20.79 -33.32
N GLN A 313 3.48 20.87 -34.04
CA GLN A 313 2.95 22.14 -34.54
C GLN A 313 2.50 23.07 -33.39
N ILE A 314 1.81 22.54 -32.37
CA ILE A 314 1.40 23.33 -31.18
C ILE A 314 2.62 23.89 -30.44
N LYS A 315 3.69 23.10 -30.31
CA LYS A 315 4.93 23.54 -29.65
C LYS A 315 5.64 24.65 -30.44
N CYS A 316 5.57 24.64 -31.77
CA CYS A 316 6.12 25.71 -32.61
C CYS A 316 5.30 27.01 -32.51
N ILE A 317 3.97 26.94 -32.33
CA ILE A 317 3.12 28.14 -32.22
C ILE A 317 3.43 28.92 -30.94
N HIS A 318 3.62 28.24 -29.81
CA HIS A 318 3.97 28.89 -28.54
C HIS A 318 5.42 29.40 -28.43
N THR A 319 6.28 29.13 -29.41
CA THR A 319 7.66 29.68 -29.42
C THR A 319 7.78 30.95 -30.28
N LEU A 320 6.68 31.45 -30.85
CA LEU A 320 6.67 32.55 -31.82
C LEU A 320 5.91 33.82 -31.38
N GLU A 321 5.43 33.91 -30.14
CA GLU A 321 4.98 35.17 -29.56
C GLU A 321 6.08 35.78 -28.68
N PRO A 322 6.73 36.89 -29.10
CA PRO A 322 7.51 37.71 -28.18
C PRO A 322 6.58 38.69 -27.44
N ASP A 323 6.73 38.74 -26.12
CA ASP A 323 6.13 39.71 -25.22
C ASP A 323 6.31 41.15 -25.73
N GLN A 324 5.20 41.81 -26.10
CA GLN A 324 5.13 43.27 -26.16
C GLN A 324 4.65 43.80 -24.82
N SER A 325 5.58 44.01 -23.88
CA SER A 325 5.41 44.98 -22.80
C SER A 325 6.24 46.22 -23.11
N ASN A 326 5.55 47.30 -23.50
CA ASN A 326 6.11 48.62 -23.69
C ASN A 326 6.57 49.22 -22.34
N SER A 327 7.86 49.46 -22.19
CA SER A 327 8.39 50.63 -21.45
C SER A 327 9.75 51.02 -22.03
N SER A 328 9.79 52.15 -22.70
CA SER A 328 10.99 52.79 -23.24
C SER A 328 11.62 53.77 -22.24
N VAL A 329 12.88 54.15 -22.52
CA VAL A 329 13.74 55.19 -21.88
C VAL A 329 14.63 54.64 -20.76
N SER A 330 15.97 54.74 -20.71
CA SER A 330 17.02 55.55 -21.37
C SER A 330 18.34 54.73 -21.43
N GLU A 331 19.04 54.62 -22.56
CA GLU A 331 20.15 55.47 -23.05
C GLU A 331 21.57 55.06 -22.55
N ILE A 332 22.53 55.07 -23.49
CA ILE A 332 24.02 54.95 -23.36
C ILE A 332 24.53 53.50 -23.14
N GLY A 333 25.30 52.84 -23.99
CA GLY A 333 26.15 53.21 -25.13
C GLY A 333 27.50 52.50 -24.96
N ASN A 334 27.88 51.56 -25.84
CA ASN A 334 29.24 51.53 -26.40
C ASN A 334 29.34 50.56 -27.58
N LYS A 335 30.00 51.03 -28.63
CA LYS A 335 30.41 50.28 -29.80
C LYS A 335 31.63 49.43 -29.44
N ASP A 336 31.70 48.20 -29.93
CA ASP A 336 32.83 47.69 -30.74
C ASP A 336 32.79 46.15 -30.86
N GLN A 337 33.35 45.67 -31.98
CA GLN A 337 33.60 44.27 -32.37
C GLN A 337 32.45 43.49 -33.00
N LYS A 338 32.17 43.89 -34.25
CA LYS A 338 31.79 43.00 -35.33
C LYS A 338 33.07 42.48 -36.01
N ALA A 339 33.02 41.23 -36.48
CA ALA A 339 33.98 40.52 -37.32
C ALA A 339 35.08 39.75 -36.56
N ASP A 340 34.82 38.46 -36.32
CA ASP A 340 35.72 37.42 -36.84
C ASP A 340 35.05 36.04 -36.86
N ASN A 341 35.32 35.32 -37.96
CA ASN A 341 35.20 33.88 -38.13
C ASN A 341 33.83 33.24 -38.35
N GLN A 342 33.18 33.70 -39.43
CA GLN A 342 32.68 32.77 -40.45
C GLN A 342 33.88 32.15 -41.19
N GLN A 343 34.38 31.00 -40.73
CA GLN A 343 35.28 30.14 -41.51
C GLN A 343 35.34 28.75 -40.88
N MET A 344 34.35 27.90 -41.17
CA MET A 344 34.51 26.44 -41.21
C MET A 344 33.25 25.83 -41.84
N ASN A 345 33.14 25.99 -43.16
CA ASN A 345 32.41 25.08 -44.03
C ASN A 345 32.99 25.23 -45.43
N MET A 346 33.25 24.08 -46.07
CA MET A 346 33.76 23.87 -47.44
C MET A 346 35.28 23.91 -47.68
N GLN A 347 35.92 22.75 -47.49
CA GLN A 347 36.96 22.11 -48.30
C GLN A 347 37.24 20.78 -47.57
N GLU A 348 37.12 19.56 -48.11
CA GLU A 348 37.39 19.05 -49.44
C GLU A 348 36.39 17.95 -49.85
N ILE A 349 36.00 18.02 -51.12
CA ILE A 349 35.45 16.95 -51.95
C ILE A 349 36.63 16.27 -52.67
N ASN A 350 36.51 14.96 -52.94
CA ASN A 350 37.28 14.12 -53.89
C ASN A 350 38.52 13.35 -53.41
N LYS A 351 38.37 12.01 -53.32
CA LYS A 351 39.17 11.02 -54.08
C LYS A 351 38.44 9.65 -54.07
N THR A 352 37.64 9.31 -55.09
CA THR A 352 37.92 8.59 -56.36
C THR A 352 37.85 7.05 -56.26
N LYS A 353 36.91 6.49 -57.07
CA LYS A 353 36.75 5.09 -57.49
C LYS A 353 38.01 4.54 -58.18
N ILE A 354 38.33 3.26 -57.97
CA ILE A 354 38.54 2.25 -59.03
C ILE A 354 37.82 0.99 -58.59
#